data_AF-A0A9D9UY76-F1
#
_entry.id   AF-A0A9D9UY76-F1
#
_cell.length_a   1.000
_cell.length_b   1.000
_cell.length_c   1.000
_cell.angle_alpha   90.00
_cell.angle_beta   90.00
_cell.angle_gamma   90.00
#
_symmetry.space_group_name_H-M   'P 1'
#
loop_
_entity.id
_entity.type
_entity.pdbx_description
1 polymer ?
#
loop_
_entity_poly.entity_id
_entity_poly.type
_entity_poly.pdbx_seq_one_letter_code
_entity_poly.pdbx_strand_id
1 'polypeptide(L)'
;MINKITTSIMILSVIATNFVGFRDMALAASVTTFSDTLSTLTAATAANHEILFITPTGVEANNDTIVFTFTGFNGTSLDAIAFGDVDLAESTNASCSTPGTWNEKTLAATDAASTYGVATNSTTLLFDPPTTSGYITAGRCIRVKIGTNASTGVAGTNQITNGGAGTAHSIAISGNFADSGTASIDIIADDSVSLSATVESAISFAVDDTTIGFGTLDAAGARWATGDTTGTSSLPGDTSGAHQMTLATNAASGYSITYNGATLTSGGNTIDVATISEDDDGTPASEQFALGLDDNGGNVTIVSDYDLATTNSYKFVASTTTTVASETAPTAIETFDVQYIANISTVTEAGSYSTDITWIATGNF
;
A
#
# COMPACT_ATOMS: atom_id res chain seq x y z
N MET A 1 -71.06 63.43 -65.72
CA MET A 1 -71.46 64.29 -64.59
C MET A 1 -70.41 64.15 -63.50
N ILE A 2 -69.77 65.27 -63.13
CA ILE A 2 -69.15 65.65 -61.84
C ILE A 2 -68.24 64.58 -61.15
N ASN A 3 -66.90 64.65 -61.22
CA ASN A 3 -65.88 65.51 -60.57
C ASN A 3 -65.31 64.98 -59.23
N LYS A 4 -63.95 65.08 -59.12
CA LYS A 4 -63.05 65.08 -57.92
C LYS A 4 -62.57 63.70 -57.41
N ILE A 5 -61.30 63.41 -57.05
CA ILE A 5 -60.09 64.20 -56.76
C ILE A 5 -58.83 63.33 -57.02
N THR A 6 -57.76 64.01 -57.43
CA THR A 6 -56.35 63.63 -57.64
C THR A 6 -55.65 62.84 -56.51
N THR A 7 -54.67 61.97 -56.83
CA THR A 7 -53.23 62.06 -56.44
C THR A 7 -52.41 60.81 -56.86
N SER A 8 -51.35 61.05 -57.65
CA SER A 8 -50.06 60.35 -57.85
C SER A 8 -50.03 58.83 -58.12
N ILE A 9 -49.85 58.42 -59.38
CA ILE A 9 -48.56 58.16 -60.09
C ILE A 9 -47.85 56.88 -59.61
N MET A 10 -47.92 55.87 -60.48
CA MET A 10 -47.12 54.65 -60.53
C MET A 10 -45.61 54.92 -60.36
N ILE A 11 -44.88 53.99 -59.73
CA ILE A 11 -43.83 53.20 -60.39
C ILE A 11 -43.50 51.99 -59.50
N LEU A 12 -43.72 50.83 -60.10
CA LEU A 12 -43.28 49.51 -59.70
C LEU A 12 -41.78 49.38 -60.02
N SER A 13 -41.02 48.76 -59.11
CA SER A 13 -39.64 48.26 -59.28
C SER A 13 -38.49 49.16 -58.76
N VAL A 14 -37.64 48.52 -57.95
CA VAL A 14 -36.33 48.95 -57.41
C VAL A 14 -36.38 49.79 -56.12
N ILE A 15 -36.52 49.10 -54.98
CA ILE A 15 -35.62 49.12 -53.80
C ILE A 15 -36.13 48.00 -52.87
N ALA A 16 -35.76 46.78 -53.23
CA ALA A 16 -35.75 45.63 -52.35
C ALA A 16 -34.29 45.37 -52.00
N THR A 17 -33.71 46.18 -51.12
CA THR A 17 -32.41 45.92 -50.44
C THR A 17 -32.15 47.07 -49.47
N ASN A 18 -32.83 47.07 -48.33
CA ASN A 18 -32.30 47.60 -47.07
C ASN A 18 -32.91 46.81 -45.91
N PHE A 19 -32.88 45.48 -46.06
CA PHE A 19 -32.62 44.61 -44.93
C PHE A 19 -31.13 44.83 -44.61
N VAL A 20 -30.80 45.91 -43.90
CA VAL A 20 -29.56 45.93 -43.15
C VAL A 20 -29.83 44.96 -42.01
N GLY A 21 -29.49 43.70 -42.24
CA GLY A 21 -29.46 42.73 -41.16
C GLY A 21 -28.58 43.31 -40.07
N PHE A 22 -29.18 43.57 -38.91
CA PHE A 22 -28.45 43.35 -37.68
C PHE A 22 -28.04 41.88 -37.74
N ARG A 23 -26.83 41.62 -38.23
CA ARG A 23 -26.16 40.38 -37.86
C ARG A 23 -25.97 40.54 -36.36
N ASP A 24 -26.63 39.70 -35.57
CA ASP A 24 -26.28 39.55 -34.17
C ASP A 24 -24.79 39.25 -34.14
N MET A 25 -24.00 40.25 -33.78
CA MET A 25 -22.61 40.03 -33.44
C MET A 25 -22.67 39.25 -32.14
N ALA A 26 -22.32 37.97 -32.17
CA ALA A 26 -22.11 37.20 -30.96
C ALA A 26 -21.10 38.00 -30.12
N LEU A 27 -21.55 38.50 -28.97
CA LEU A 27 -20.70 39.23 -28.05
C LEU A 27 -19.83 38.19 -27.34
N ALA A 28 -18.51 38.29 -27.50
CA ALA A 28 -17.54 37.52 -26.73
C ALA A 28 -17.83 37.66 -25.23
N ALA A 29 -18.04 36.54 -24.52
CA ALA A 29 -18.25 36.52 -23.07
C ALA A 29 -17.04 35.93 -22.33
N SER A 30 -16.89 36.24 -21.05
CA SER A 30 -15.89 35.56 -20.24
C SER A 30 -16.41 34.20 -19.80
N VAL A 31 -15.60 33.14 -19.96
CA VAL A 31 -15.92 31.85 -19.34
C VAL A 31 -15.96 32.01 -17.83
N THR A 32 -16.81 31.24 -17.17
CA THR A 32 -16.92 31.25 -15.71
C THR A 32 -16.45 29.92 -15.12
N THR A 33 -16.16 29.90 -13.82
CA THR A 33 -15.69 28.71 -13.09
C THR A 33 -14.49 28.00 -13.75
N PHE A 34 -13.58 28.78 -14.37
CA PHE A 34 -12.40 28.23 -15.01
C PHE A 34 -11.41 27.71 -13.96
N SER A 35 -11.16 26.40 -13.96
CA SER A 35 -10.15 25.73 -13.15
C SER A 35 -9.38 24.71 -13.97
N ASP A 36 -8.14 24.43 -13.56
CA ASP A 36 -7.35 23.29 -14.00
C ASP A 36 -6.82 22.55 -12.77
N THR A 37 -7.06 21.25 -12.70
CA THR A 37 -6.53 20.38 -11.64
C THR A 37 -5.45 19.48 -12.24
N LEU A 38 -4.22 19.65 -11.79
CA LEU A 38 -3.08 18.85 -12.23
C LEU A 38 -2.87 17.66 -11.29
N SER A 39 -2.41 16.53 -11.82
CA SER A 39 -2.01 15.39 -10.99
C SER A 39 -0.74 15.65 -10.18
N THR A 40 0.07 16.64 -10.59
CA THR A 40 1.24 17.13 -9.86
C THR A 40 1.55 18.56 -10.31
N LEU A 41 2.04 19.39 -9.39
CA LEU A 41 2.61 20.71 -9.63
C LEU A 41 4.14 20.69 -9.64
N THR A 42 4.76 19.51 -9.51
CA THR A 42 6.22 19.35 -9.55
C THR A 42 6.75 19.77 -10.92
N ALA A 43 7.77 20.61 -10.92
CA ALA A 43 8.43 21.12 -12.11
C ALA A 43 9.00 20.00 -13.00
N ALA A 44 9.03 20.24 -14.31
CA ALA A 44 9.57 19.32 -15.31
C ALA A 44 9.01 17.88 -15.24
N THR A 45 7.82 17.71 -14.67
CA THR A 45 7.18 16.40 -14.47
C THR A 45 5.89 16.34 -15.30
N ALA A 46 5.62 15.17 -15.88
CA ALA A 46 4.40 14.91 -16.62
C ALA A 46 3.17 14.94 -15.70
N ALA A 47 2.15 15.71 -16.09
CA ALA A 47 0.92 15.88 -15.33
C ALA A 47 -0.30 15.60 -16.19
N ASN A 48 -1.30 14.95 -15.58
CA ASN A 48 -2.66 14.94 -16.09
C ASN A 48 -3.31 16.28 -15.79
N HIS A 49 -4.16 16.76 -16.70
CA HIS A 49 -4.97 17.95 -16.51
C HIS A 49 -6.45 17.57 -16.48
N GLU A 50 -7.21 18.25 -15.62
CA GLU A 50 -8.68 18.27 -15.66
C GLU A 50 -9.13 19.72 -15.63
N ILE A 51 -9.48 20.21 -16.81
CA ILE A 51 -9.89 21.59 -17.05
C ILE A 51 -11.40 21.67 -17.05
N LEU A 52 -11.96 22.62 -16.31
CA LEU A 52 -13.39 22.87 -16.20
C LEU A 52 -13.67 24.35 -16.45
N PHE A 53 -14.71 24.67 -17.21
CA PHE A 53 -15.20 26.04 -17.38
C PHE A 53 -16.63 26.03 -17.93
N ILE A 54 -17.42 27.06 -17.62
CA ILE A 54 -18.73 27.28 -18.24
C ILE A 54 -18.56 28.23 -19.42
N THR A 55 -19.07 27.83 -20.59
CA THR A 55 -19.18 28.66 -21.80
C THR A 55 -20.52 29.39 -21.81
N PRO A 56 -20.59 30.72 -21.66
CA PRO A 56 -21.86 31.43 -21.73
C PRO A 56 -22.55 31.33 -23.09
N THR A 57 -21.80 31.29 -24.19
CA THR A 57 -22.36 31.32 -25.55
C THR A 57 -22.46 29.95 -26.21
N GLY A 58 -21.74 28.93 -25.71
CA GLY A 58 -21.74 27.59 -26.26
C GLY A 58 -20.81 27.43 -27.46
N VAL A 59 -20.80 26.22 -28.04
CA VAL A 59 -20.13 25.89 -29.30
C VAL A 59 -21.21 25.37 -30.22
N GLU A 60 -21.93 26.30 -30.87
CA GLU A 60 -23.23 26.05 -31.49
C GLU A 60 -23.20 26.08 -33.03
N ALA A 61 -22.04 26.37 -33.63
CA ALA A 61 -21.78 26.30 -35.06
C ALA A 61 -20.56 25.44 -35.41
N ASN A 62 -20.50 24.99 -36.66
CA ASN A 62 -19.41 24.15 -37.19
C ASN A 62 -18.07 24.90 -37.39
N ASN A 63 -18.00 26.18 -37.03
CA ASN A 63 -16.78 26.98 -37.06
C ASN A 63 -16.44 27.57 -35.68
N ASP A 64 -17.18 27.24 -34.62
CA ASP A 64 -16.99 27.67 -33.23
C ASP A 64 -15.86 26.87 -32.54
N THR A 65 -14.62 27.10 -32.96
CA THR A 65 -13.46 26.42 -32.38
C THR A 65 -13.24 26.78 -30.91
N ILE A 66 -12.71 25.83 -30.13
CA ILE A 66 -12.18 26.05 -28.78
C ILE A 66 -10.65 25.90 -28.83
N VAL A 67 -9.92 26.89 -28.34
CA VAL A 67 -8.46 26.90 -28.30
C VAL A 67 -7.99 27.11 -26.85
N PHE A 68 -7.24 26.13 -26.34
CA PHE A 68 -6.48 26.26 -25.11
C PHE A 68 -5.04 26.66 -25.46
N THR A 69 -4.53 27.73 -24.86
CA THR A 69 -3.14 28.16 -25.00
C THR A 69 -2.41 27.99 -23.68
N PHE A 70 -1.42 27.11 -23.65
CA PHE A 70 -0.60 26.79 -22.49
C PHE A 70 0.66 27.66 -22.50
N THR A 71 0.84 28.49 -21.48
CA THR A 71 2.01 29.35 -21.29
C THR A 71 2.87 28.83 -20.14
N GLY A 72 4.19 28.85 -20.30
CA GLY A 72 5.15 28.44 -19.26
C GLY A 72 5.40 26.93 -19.16
N PHE A 73 4.57 26.10 -19.79
CA PHE A 73 4.76 24.65 -19.87
C PHE A 73 5.91 24.26 -20.81
N ASN A 74 6.37 23.00 -20.74
CA ASN A 74 7.36 22.51 -21.70
C ASN A 74 6.75 22.52 -23.10
N GLY A 75 7.20 23.45 -23.96
CA GLY A 75 6.62 23.69 -25.28
C GLY A 75 6.75 22.57 -26.31
N THR A 76 7.37 21.44 -25.97
CA THR A 76 7.37 20.22 -26.83
C THR A 76 6.43 19.13 -26.30
N SER A 77 5.92 19.28 -25.07
CA SER A 77 5.08 18.26 -24.44
C SER A 77 3.69 18.19 -25.07
N LEU A 78 3.17 19.29 -25.60
CA LEU A 78 1.89 19.31 -26.33
C LEU A 78 1.97 18.66 -27.71
N ASP A 79 3.15 18.63 -28.36
CA ASP A 79 3.30 18.00 -29.68
C ASP A 79 3.05 16.49 -29.65
N ALA A 80 3.19 15.87 -28.48
CA ALA A 80 2.92 14.44 -28.25
C ALA A 80 1.45 14.16 -27.93
N ILE A 81 0.66 15.18 -27.56
CA ILE A 81 -0.76 15.00 -27.22
C ILE A 81 -1.54 14.74 -28.51
N ALA A 82 -2.19 13.59 -28.58
CA ALA A 82 -3.11 13.18 -29.65
C ALA A 82 -4.56 13.15 -29.14
N PHE A 83 -5.52 12.97 -30.05
CA PHE A 83 -6.94 12.91 -29.70
C PHE A 83 -7.28 11.80 -28.70
N GLY A 84 -6.48 10.72 -28.63
CA GLY A 84 -6.65 9.64 -27.65
C GLY A 84 -6.15 9.98 -26.25
N ASP A 85 -5.37 11.05 -26.10
CA ASP A 85 -4.88 11.56 -24.82
C ASP A 85 -5.81 12.62 -24.23
N VAL A 86 -6.97 12.85 -24.85
CA VAL A 86 -7.88 13.94 -24.51
C VAL A 86 -9.32 13.42 -24.43
N ASP A 87 -10.07 13.81 -23.40
CA ASP A 87 -11.53 13.66 -23.37
C ASP A 87 -12.18 15.05 -23.37
N LEU A 88 -13.29 15.22 -24.07
CA LEU A 88 -14.13 16.42 -24.06
C LEU A 88 -15.55 16.02 -23.66
N ALA A 89 -16.13 16.73 -22.70
CA ALA A 89 -17.52 16.51 -22.30
C ALA A 89 -18.22 17.82 -21.97
N GLU A 90 -19.55 17.82 -22.06
CA GLU A 90 -20.38 18.87 -21.47
C GLU A 90 -21.22 18.33 -20.32
N SER A 91 -21.51 19.16 -19.33
CA SER A 91 -22.42 18.80 -18.25
C SER A 91 -23.89 18.91 -18.69
N THR A 92 -24.79 18.25 -17.97
CA THR A 92 -26.24 18.29 -18.24
C THR A 92 -26.95 19.52 -17.65
N ASN A 93 -26.22 20.40 -16.94
CA ASN A 93 -26.70 21.61 -16.25
C ASN A 93 -25.66 22.76 -16.38
N ALA A 94 -25.89 23.90 -15.75
CA ALA A 94 -24.96 25.03 -15.75
C ALA A 94 -24.01 24.98 -14.53
N SER A 95 -23.38 23.83 -14.28
CA SER A 95 -22.48 23.61 -13.15
C SER A 95 -21.27 22.77 -13.55
N CYS A 96 -20.10 23.13 -12.99
CA CYS A 96 -18.84 22.38 -13.06
C CYS A 96 -18.60 21.54 -11.80
N SER A 97 -19.63 20.86 -11.29
CA SER A 97 -19.49 20.00 -10.11
C SER A 97 -18.76 18.70 -10.41
N THR A 98 -17.84 18.29 -9.54
CA THR A 98 -17.17 16.97 -9.57
C THR A 98 -17.54 16.17 -8.30
N PRO A 99 -18.05 14.92 -8.42
CA PRO A 99 -18.42 14.23 -9.66
C PRO A 99 -19.68 14.85 -10.30
N GLY A 100 -19.67 14.97 -11.62
CA GLY A 100 -20.78 15.51 -12.42
C GLY A 100 -21.32 14.46 -13.38
N THR A 101 -22.53 14.67 -13.90
CA THR A 101 -23.03 13.90 -15.05
C THR A 101 -22.51 14.57 -16.32
N TRP A 102 -21.70 13.81 -17.07
CA TRP A 102 -21.01 14.30 -18.27
C TRP A 102 -21.52 13.58 -19.51
N ASN A 103 -21.81 14.36 -20.55
CA ASN A 103 -22.06 13.86 -21.89
C ASN A 103 -20.75 13.93 -22.67
N GLU A 104 -20.07 12.79 -22.79
CA GLU A 104 -18.82 12.69 -23.54
C GLU A 104 -19.03 12.99 -25.02
N LYS A 105 -18.08 13.72 -25.61
CA LYS A 105 -18.01 13.99 -27.05
C LYS A 105 -17.10 12.97 -27.70
N THR A 106 -17.48 12.52 -28.91
CA THR A 106 -16.60 11.67 -29.71
C THR A 106 -15.52 12.54 -30.35
N LEU A 107 -14.26 12.13 -30.18
CA LEU A 107 -13.09 12.85 -30.69
C LEU A 107 -12.38 12.04 -31.79
N ALA A 108 -11.76 12.74 -32.73
CA ALA A 108 -10.85 12.19 -33.73
C ALA A 108 -9.81 13.22 -34.15
N ALA A 109 -8.83 12.81 -34.96
CA ALA A 109 -7.81 13.72 -35.51
C ALA A 109 -8.38 14.75 -36.50
N THR A 110 -9.61 14.56 -37.00
CA THR A 110 -10.30 15.48 -37.90
C THR A 110 -11.78 15.47 -37.57
N ASP A 111 -12.43 16.62 -37.68
CA ASP A 111 -13.85 16.80 -37.43
C ASP A 111 -14.71 15.99 -38.42
N ALA A 112 -15.90 15.60 -37.98
CA ALA A 112 -16.90 14.93 -38.80
C ALA A 112 -18.31 15.30 -38.36
N ALA A 113 -19.33 14.68 -38.96
CA ALA A 113 -20.75 15.05 -38.75
C ALA A 113 -21.17 15.09 -37.27
N SER A 114 -20.60 14.24 -36.41
CA SER A 114 -20.87 14.20 -34.97
C SER A 114 -19.61 13.98 -34.13
N THR A 115 -18.45 14.39 -34.65
CA THR A 115 -17.15 14.15 -34.05
C THR A 115 -16.37 15.45 -34.02
N TYR A 116 -15.83 15.80 -32.86
CA TYR A 116 -14.91 16.92 -32.72
C TYR A 116 -13.53 16.53 -33.26
N GLY A 117 -12.92 17.42 -34.05
CA GLY A 117 -11.51 17.32 -34.42
C GLY A 117 -10.63 17.80 -33.28
N VAL A 118 -9.51 17.13 -33.04
CA VAL A 118 -8.49 17.57 -32.07
C VAL A 118 -7.17 17.79 -32.81
N ALA A 119 -6.61 18.99 -32.66
CA ALA A 119 -5.30 19.33 -33.20
C ALA A 119 -4.44 20.00 -32.13
N THR A 120 -3.15 19.73 -32.16
CA THR A 120 -2.17 20.28 -31.23
C THR A 120 -1.01 20.94 -31.97
N ASN A 121 -0.37 21.90 -31.29
CA ASN A 121 0.97 22.37 -31.62
C ASN A 121 1.72 22.64 -30.29
N SER A 122 2.93 23.18 -30.38
CA SER A 122 3.82 23.43 -29.24
C SER A 122 3.17 24.10 -28.02
N THR A 123 2.16 24.93 -28.21
CA THR A 123 1.54 25.69 -27.11
C THR A 123 0.01 25.64 -27.09
N THR A 124 -0.63 25.04 -28.08
CA THR A 124 -2.10 25.06 -28.16
C THR A 124 -2.72 23.69 -28.39
N LEU A 125 -3.85 23.46 -27.71
CA LEU A 125 -4.80 22.39 -28.00
C LEU A 125 -6.06 23.03 -28.61
N LEU A 126 -6.41 22.60 -29.81
CA LEU A 126 -7.56 23.05 -30.59
C LEU A 126 -8.60 21.93 -30.65
N PHE A 127 -9.87 22.30 -30.41
CA PHE A 127 -11.02 21.49 -30.75
C PHE A 127 -11.79 22.14 -31.90
N ASP A 128 -11.91 21.43 -33.01
CA ASP A 128 -12.77 21.78 -34.14
C ASP A 128 -14.16 21.15 -33.93
N PRO A 129 -15.24 21.94 -33.95
CA PRO A 129 -16.58 21.43 -33.71
C PRO A 129 -17.07 20.51 -34.83
N PRO A 130 -18.04 19.63 -34.55
CA PRO A 130 -18.58 18.72 -35.54
C PRO A 130 -19.27 19.49 -36.67
N THR A 131 -19.27 18.92 -37.88
CA THR A 131 -19.78 19.62 -39.07
C THR A 131 -21.30 19.68 -39.15
N THR A 132 -22.02 18.88 -38.34
CA THR A 132 -23.49 18.75 -38.43
C THR A 132 -24.22 18.79 -37.08
N SER A 133 -23.79 17.99 -36.08
CA SER A 133 -24.52 17.80 -34.83
C SER A 133 -23.60 17.40 -33.67
N GLY A 134 -24.07 17.47 -32.42
CA GLY A 134 -23.26 17.12 -31.24
C GLY A 134 -22.53 18.29 -30.59
N TYR A 135 -22.90 19.52 -30.99
CA TYR A 135 -22.51 20.81 -30.41
C TYR A 135 -22.60 20.87 -28.87
N ILE A 136 -21.92 21.83 -28.28
CA ILE A 136 -21.99 22.11 -26.83
C ILE A 136 -22.97 23.26 -26.63
N THR A 137 -23.98 23.05 -25.80
CA THR A 137 -25.03 24.06 -25.59
C THR A 137 -24.48 25.26 -24.80
N ALA A 138 -25.02 26.46 -25.06
CA ALA A 138 -24.79 27.64 -24.24
C ALA A 138 -25.07 27.39 -22.74
N GLY A 139 -24.24 27.96 -21.89
CA GLY A 139 -24.34 27.89 -20.43
C GLY A 139 -23.95 26.55 -19.80
N ARG A 140 -23.39 25.60 -20.57
CA ARG A 140 -22.92 24.32 -20.03
C ARG A 140 -21.50 24.41 -19.50
N CYS A 141 -21.20 23.58 -18.51
CA CYS A 141 -19.81 23.34 -18.15
C CYS A 141 -19.18 22.40 -19.17
N ILE A 142 -18.00 22.75 -19.64
CA ILE A 142 -17.11 21.91 -20.44
C ILE A 142 -16.08 21.31 -19.50
N ARG A 143 -15.84 20.00 -19.64
CA ARG A 143 -14.69 19.32 -19.06
C ARG A 143 -13.75 18.88 -20.17
N VAL A 144 -12.48 19.18 -20.01
CA VAL A 144 -11.39 18.63 -20.81
C VAL A 144 -10.46 17.86 -19.88
N LYS A 145 -10.26 16.56 -20.16
CA LYS A 145 -9.18 15.79 -19.53
C LYS A 145 -8.05 15.65 -20.53
N ILE A 146 -6.82 15.79 -20.07
CA ILE A 146 -5.62 15.60 -20.88
C ILE A 146 -4.66 14.72 -20.09
N GLY A 147 -4.18 13.65 -20.71
CA GLY A 147 -3.26 12.72 -20.07
C GLY A 147 -3.79 11.31 -19.97
N THR A 148 -3.20 10.52 -19.08
CA THR A 148 -3.62 9.16 -18.76
C THR A 148 -4.96 9.10 -18.01
N ASN A 149 -5.53 10.26 -17.64
CA ASN A 149 -6.88 10.39 -17.09
C ASN A 149 -7.96 10.55 -18.17
N ALA A 150 -7.58 10.74 -19.44
CA ALA A 150 -8.47 10.58 -20.59
C ALA A 150 -8.72 9.09 -20.82
N SER A 151 -9.99 8.70 -20.82
CA SER A 151 -10.40 7.28 -20.81
C SER A 151 -11.59 6.99 -21.72
N THR A 152 -12.12 8.01 -22.40
CA THR A 152 -13.23 7.83 -23.33
C THR A 152 -12.68 7.38 -24.68
N GLY A 153 -13.16 6.23 -25.18
CA GLY A 153 -12.63 5.62 -26.40
C GLY A 153 -11.38 4.80 -26.11
N VAL A 154 -10.23 5.44 -25.95
CA VAL A 154 -8.94 4.79 -25.63
C VAL A 154 -8.32 5.48 -24.42
N ALA A 155 -7.61 4.73 -23.58
CA ALA A 155 -6.85 5.32 -22.49
C ALA A 155 -5.69 6.17 -23.03
N GLY A 156 -5.60 7.42 -22.56
CA GLY A 156 -4.50 8.30 -22.89
C GLY A 156 -3.15 7.75 -22.42
N THR A 157 -2.11 8.10 -23.16
CA THR A 157 -0.74 7.63 -22.99
C THR A 157 0.28 8.76 -22.85
N ASN A 158 -0.02 9.94 -23.38
CA ASN A 158 0.85 11.12 -23.32
C ASN A 158 0.26 12.16 -22.37
N GLN A 159 1.12 12.92 -21.69
CA GLN A 159 0.78 13.94 -20.70
C GLN A 159 1.52 15.24 -21.02
N ILE A 160 0.99 16.36 -20.55
CA ILE A 160 1.69 17.65 -20.64
C ILE A 160 2.74 17.69 -19.53
N THR A 161 3.96 18.11 -19.87
CA THR A 161 5.04 18.24 -18.89
C THR A 161 5.06 19.65 -18.33
N ASN A 162 4.98 19.76 -17.01
CA ASN A 162 5.08 21.02 -16.29
C ASN A 162 6.36 21.78 -16.67
N GLY A 163 6.27 23.11 -16.61
CA GLY A 163 7.41 24.00 -16.83
C GLY A 163 8.42 23.96 -15.68
N GLY A 164 9.35 24.92 -15.70
CA GLY A 164 10.26 25.15 -14.59
C GLY A 164 9.57 25.91 -13.45
N ALA A 165 9.89 25.57 -12.21
CA ALA A 165 9.34 26.24 -11.03
C ALA A 165 9.60 27.76 -11.06
N GLY A 166 8.65 28.54 -10.53
CA GLY A 166 8.77 30.00 -10.42
C GLY A 166 8.66 30.78 -11.75
N THR A 167 8.36 30.11 -12.86
CA THR A 167 7.93 30.78 -14.10
C THR A 167 6.42 31.05 -14.07
N ALA A 168 5.93 32.03 -14.84
CA ALA A 168 4.51 32.30 -14.92
C ALA A 168 3.85 31.22 -15.81
N HIS A 169 2.92 30.45 -15.26
CA HIS A 169 2.16 29.44 -16.00
C HIS A 169 0.70 29.83 -16.08
N SER A 170 0.11 29.62 -17.24
CA SER A 170 -1.32 29.85 -17.43
C SER A 170 -1.89 29.01 -18.56
N ILE A 171 -3.21 28.83 -18.51
CA ILE A 171 -4.01 28.30 -19.61
C ILE A 171 -5.01 29.39 -19.98
N ALA A 172 -4.98 29.81 -21.24
CA ALA A 172 -5.96 30.73 -21.80
C ALA A 172 -6.93 30.00 -22.72
N ILE A 173 -8.23 30.29 -22.59
CA ILE A 173 -9.29 29.82 -23.48
C ILE A 173 -9.63 30.95 -24.45
N SER A 174 -9.75 30.60 -25.72
CA SER A 174 -10.17 31.49 -26.81
C SER A 174 -10.73 30.65 -27.98
N GLY A 175 -11.08 31.28 -29.10
CA GLY A 175 -11.49 30.59 -30.32
C GLY A 175 -12.61 31.34 -31.02
N ASN A 176 -13.18 30.70 -32.05
CA ASN A 176 -14.26 31.31 -32.83
C ASN A 176 -15.61 31.27 -32.12
N PHE A 177 -15.77 30.41 -31.11
CA PHE A 177 -16.93 30.43 -30.19
C PHE A 177 -17.00 31.71 -29.32
N ALA A 178 -16.02 32.61 -29.48
CA ALA A 178 -15.94 33.96 -28.93
C ALA A 178 -15.76 34.07 -27.41
N ASP A 179 -16.07 33.03 -26.62
CA ASP A 179 -15.79 33.11 -25.18
C ASP A 179 -14.28 33.05 -24.89
N SER A 180 -13.87 33.68 -23.78
CA SER A 180 -12.46 33.72 -23.37
C SER A 180 -12.26 33.69 -21.86
N GLY A 181 -11.09 33.27 -21.42
CA GLY A 181 -10.68 33.35 -20.02
C GLY A 181 -9.23 32.90 -19.83
N THR A 182 -8.68 33.14 -18.65
CA THR A 182 -7.31 32.70 -18.32
C THR A 182 -7.27 32.23 -16.88
N ALA A 183 -6.70 31.04 -16.67
CA ALA A 183 -6.39 30.49 -15.35
C ALA A 183 -4.87 30.48 -15.17
N SER A 184 -4.40 30.96 -14.01
CA SER A 184 -2.99 30.87 -13.63
C SER A 184 -2.75 29.55 -12.89
N ILE A 185 -1.56 28.96 -13.10
CA ILE A 185 -1.13 27.73 -12.46
C ILE A 185 0.20 28.01 -11.76
N ASP A 186 0.35 27.49 -10.55
CA ASP A 186 1.61 27.56 -9.83
C ASP A 186 2.35 26.22 -9.95
N ILE A 187 3.58 26.26 -10.45
CA ILE A 187 4.46 25.08 -10.57
C ILE A 187 5.60 25.28 -9.58
N ILE A 188 5.77 24.29 -8.72
CA ILE A 188 6.72 24.30 -7.61
C ILE A 188 7.81 23.25 -7.83
N ALA A 189 8.89 23.32 -7.05
CA ALA A 189 10.02 22.42 -7.23
C ALA A 189 9.67 20.97 -6.89
N ASP A 190 8.85 20.75 -5.88
CA ASP A 190 8.39 19.45 -5.41
C ASP A 190 7.08 19.65 -4.64
N ASP A 191 6.07 18.83 -4.92
CA ASP A 191 4.77 18.83 -4.25
C ASP A 191 4.58 17.62 -3.31
N SER A 192 5.64 16.84 -3.09
CA SER A 192 5.64 15.66 -2.24
C SER A 192 6.24 15.92 -0.85
N VAL A 193 5.79 15.15 0.14
CA VAL A 193 6.34 15.14 1.51
C VAL A 193 6.72 13.70 1.85
N SER A 194 8.00 13.49 2.15
CA SER A 194 8.53 12.18 2.57
C SER A 194 8.49 12.02 4.09
N LEU A 195 7.99 10.88 4.58
CA LEU A 195 7.91 10.54 6.00
C LEU A 195 8.64 9.21 6.26
N SER A 196 9.43 9.15 7.35
CA SER A 196 10.19 7.95 7.71
C SER A 196 10.26 7.74 9.23
N ALA A 197 10.35 6.49 9.67
CA ALA A 197 10.55 6.08 11.07
C ALA A 197 11.55 4.91 11.17
N THR A 198 12.07 4.64 12.38
CA THR A 198 13.00 3.54 12.67
C THR A 198 12.49 2.72 13.85
N VAL A 199 12.60 1.38 13.75
CA VAL A 199 12.26 0.43 14.83
C VAL A 199 13.54 -0.35 15.18
N GLU A 200 13.91 -0.37 16.46
CA GLU A 200 15.11 -1.07 16.94
C GLU A 200 14.87 -2.58 17.13
N SER A 201 15.90 -3.40 16.94
CA SER A 201 15.89 -4.84 17.24
C SER A 201 15.93 -5.12 18.74
N ALA A 202 15.05 -5.98 19.25
CA ALA A 202 14.91 -6.29 20.67
C ALA A 202 14.66 -7.78 20.93
N ILE A 203 15.34 -8.31 21.95
CA ILE A 203 15.08 -9.64 22.53
C ILE A 203 15.21 -9.56 24.05
N SER A 204 14.33 -10.24 24.78
CA SER A 204 14.44 -10.47 26.23
C SER A 204 14.33 -11.96 26.52
N PHE A 205 15.16 -12.46 27.43
CA PHE A 205 15.17 -13.85 27.86
C PHE A 205 15.46 -13.94 29.36
N ALA A 206 14.72 -14.77 30.06
CA ALA A 206 14.86 -15.01 31.50
C ALA A 206 14.70 -16.49 31.84
N VAL A 207 15.38 -16.93 32.90
CA VAL A 207 15.23 -18.23 33.55
C VAL A 207 14.86 -17.91 35.01
N ASP A 208 13.72 -18.42 35.49
CA ASP A 208 13.15 -18.01 36.78
C ASP A 208 13.84 -18.65 38.00
N ASP A 209 14.36 -19.86 37.85
CA ASP A 209 15.14 -20.58 38.85
C ASP A 209 16.42 -21.16 38.25
N THR A 210 17.53 -21.01 38.98
CA THR A 210 18.85 -21.48 38.58
C THR A 210 19.36 -22.60 39.50
N THR A 211 18.57 -23.02 40.49
CA THR A 211 18.94 -24.07 41.44
C THR A 211 17.81 -25.10 41.54
N ILE A 212 17.94 -26.17 40.77
CA ILE A 212 17.00 -27.30 40.76
C ILE A 212 17.69 -28.57 41.27
N GLY A 213 16.93 -29.61 41.63
CA GLY A 213 17.54 -30.87 42.07
C GLY A 213 16.59 -32.05 42.12
N PHE A 214 17.15 -33.25 41.99
CA PHE A 214 16.45 -34.54 42.01
C PHE A 214 16.23 -35.10 43.43
N GLY A 215 16.81 -34.47 44.46
CA GLY A 215 16.98 -35.08 45.78
C GLY A 215 17.82 -36.36 45.73
N THR A 216 17.47 -37.34 46.56
CA THR A 216 18.14 -38.66 46.56
C THR A 216 17.62 -39.53 45.42
N LEU A 217 18.47 -39.87 44.47
CA LEU A 217 18.15 -40.86 43.43
C LEU A 217 18.07 -42.28 44.02
N ASP A 218 17.17 -43.09 43.46
CA ASP A 218 17.04 -44.51 43.78
C ASP A 218 16.83 -45.31 42.49
N ALA A 219 17.18 -46.60 42.51
CA ALA A 219 17.11 -47.45 41.33
C ALA A 219 15.70 -48.04 41.08
N ALA A 220 14.70 -47.69 41.90
CA ALA A 220 13.36 -48.28 41.82
C ALA A 220 12.47 -47.60 40.77
N GLY A 221 12.76 -46.35 40.41
CA GLY A 221 12.03 -45.59 39.39
C GLY A 221 12.68 -44.26 39.06
N ALA A 222 12.11 -43.57 38.08
CA ALA A 222 12.55 -42.24 37.69
C ALA A 222 12.38 -41.19 38.78
N ARG A 223 13.25 -40.19 38.73
CA ARG A 223 13.16 -38.99 39.53
C ARG A 223 13.19 -37.78 38.62
N TRP A 224 12.34 -36.80 38.94
CA TRP A 224 12.32 -35.51 38.26
C TRP A 224 12.83 -34.42 39.18
N ALA A 225 13.55 -33.46 38.60
CA ALA A 225 14.05 -32.32 39.34
C ALA A 225 12.91 -31.35 39.71
N THR A 226 13.05 -30.69 40.86
CA THR A 226 12.15 -29.61 41.31
C THR A 226 12.97 -28.40 41.75
N GLY A 227 12.38 -27.20 41.69
CA GLY A 227 13.03 -25.94 42.12
C GLY A 227 13.37 -25.88 43.62
N ASP A 228 12.71 -26.68 44.46
CA ASP A 228 13.07 -26.81 45.87
C ASP A 228 14.24 -27.78 46.14
N THR A 229 14.82 -28.35 45.08
CA THR A 229 15.93 -29.33 45.08
C THR A 229 15.62 -30.71 45.65
N THR A 230 14.39 -30.96 46.10
CA THR A 230 14.01 -32.23 46.76
C THR A 230 13.66 -33.34 45.76
N GLY A 231 13.33 -32.97 44.53
CA GLY A 231 12.86 -33.83 43.47
C GLY A 231 11.50 -34.48 43.75
N THR A 232 10.96 -35.15 42.75
CA THR A 232 9.73 -35.94 42.85
C THR A 232 9.93 -37.33 42.26
N SER A 233 9.18 -38.31 42.78
CA SER A 233 9.07 -39.68 42.23
C SER A 233 7.75 -39.91 41.49
N SER A 234 6.95 -38.86 41.34
CA SER A 234 5.71 -38.85 40.56
C SER A 234 5.96 -38.06 39.28
N LEU A 235 5.52 -38.62 38.15
CA LEU A 235 5.56 -37.95 36.84
C LEU A 235 4.92 -36.55 36.96
N PRO A 236 5.66 -35.46 36.70
CA PRO A 236 5.11 -34.13 36.65
C PRO A 236 4.15 -33.97 35.46
N GLY A 237 3.17 -33.06 35.57
CA GLY A 237 2.42 -32.64 34.40
C GLY A 237 3.34 -31.92 33.40
N ASP A 238 3.05 -32.00 32.10
CA ASP A 238 3.79 -31.35 31.01
C ASP A 238 4.17 -29.88 31.31
N THR A 239 3.23 -29.12 31.86
CA THR A 239 3.33 -27.71 32.29
C THR A 239 3.84 -27.53 33.73
N SER A 240 4.53 -28.52 34.29
CA SER A 240 5.11 -28.50 35.64
C SER A 240 6.61 -28.80 35.61
N GLY A 241 7.37 -27.84 35.10
CA GLY A 241 8.83 -27.88 35.01
C GLY A 241 9.53 -27.72 36.36
N ALA A 242 10.83 -28.04 36.37
CA ALA A 242 11.73 -27.73 37.48
C ALA A 242 12.04 -26.22 37.56
N HIS A 243 12.00 -25.54 36.42
CA HIS A 243 12.06 -24.09 36.24
C HIS A 243 11.32 -23.70 34.95
N GLN A 244 11.07 -22.40 34.79
CA GLN A 244 10.44 -21.81 33.63
C GLN A 244 11.37 -20.79 32.95
N MET A 245 11.35 -20.76 31.63
CA MET A 245 12.01 -19.73 30.82
C MET A 245 10.97 -18.79 30.20
N THR A 246 11.31 -17.51 30.03
CA THR A 246 10.45 -16.53 29.35
C THR A 246 11.21 -15.82 28.24
N LEU A 247 10.57 -15.65 27.08
CA LEU A 247 11.17 -15.03 25.88
C LEU A 247 10.23 -14.02 25.21
N ALA A 248 10.79 -12.90 24.71
CA ALA A 248 10.09 -11.99 23.80
C ALA A 248 11.05 -11.44 22.74
N THR A 249 10.58 -11.24 21.50
CA THR A 249 11.40 -10.61 20.44
C THR A 249 10.58 -10.01 19.31
N ASN A 250 11.08 -8.92 18.70
CA ASN A 250 10.56 -8.37 17.45
C ASN A 250 11.35 -8.82 16.20
N ALA A 251 12.14 -9.89 16.30
CA ALA A 251 12.85 -10.50 15.19
C ALA A 251 11.88 -11.06 14.14
N ALA A 252 12.02 -10.60 12.89
CA ALA A 252 11.09 -10.95 11.81
C ALA A 252 11.13 -12.44 11.43
N SER A 253 12.28 -13.11 11.65
CA SER A 253 12.44 -14.56 11.45
C SER A 253 12.39 -15.34 12.78
N GLY A 254 11.76 -14.76 13.81
CA GLY A 254 11.56 -15.36 15.13
C GLY A 254 12.85 -15.57 15.92
N TYR A 255 12.97 -16.71 16.60
CA TYR A 255 14.09 -16.99 17.50
C TYR A 255 14.43 -18.49 17.58
N SER A 256 15.56 -18.80 18.21
CA SER A 256 15.93 -20.17 18.59
C SER A 256 16.41 -20.24 20.05
N ILE A 257 16.08 -21.34 20.72
CA ILE A 257 16.56 -21.68 22.07
C ILE A 257 17.50 -22.87 21.97
N THR A 258 18.68 -22.71 22.56
CA THR A 258 19.69 -23.77 22.65
C THR A 258 20.14 -23.97 24.10
N TYR A 259 20.65 -25.17 24.41
CA TYR A 259 21.37 -25.42 25.65
C TYR A 259 22.75 -26.04 25.41
N ASN A 260 23.64 -25.92 26.40
CA ASN A 260 24.88 -26.68 26.50
C ASN A 260 25.19 -26.99 27.97
N GLY A 261 25.54 -28.24 28.27
CA GLY A 261 25.93 -28.68 29.62
C GLY A 261 26.53 -30.07 29.59
N ALA A 262 27.35 -30.42 30.58
CA ALA A 262 27.82 -31.79 30.75
C ALA A 262 26.72 -32.69 31.34
N THR A 263 26.93 -34.01 31.37
CA THR A 263 26.07 -34.87 32.18
C THR A 263 26.33 -34.67 33.68
N LEU A 264 25.49 -35.26 34.52
CA LEU A 264 25.65 -35.30 35.97
C LEU A 264 26.95 -36.02 36.35
N THR A 265 27.79 -35.39 37.19
CA THR A 265 29.08 -35.95 37.61
C THR A 265 29.27 -35.95 39.12
N SER A 266 29.94 -36.99 39.64
CA SER A 266 30.44 -37.04 41.02
C SER A 266 31.90 -37.48 41.03
N GLY A 267 32.82 -36.51 41.13
CA GLY A 267 34.24 -36.78 40.94
C GLY A 267 34.51 -37.28 39.51
N GLY A 268 34.96 -38.53 39.38
CA GLY A 268 35.19 -39.17 38.07
C GLY A 268 34.02 -39.99 37.54
N ASN A 269 32.94 -40.13 38.32
CA ASN A 269 31.77 -40.93 37.96
C ASN A 269 30.72 -40.06 37.26
N THR A 270 29.92 -40.66 36.39
CA THR A 270 28.91 -39.97 35.58
C THR A 270 27.61 -40.74 35.59
N ILE A 271 26.48 -40.06 35.36
CA ILE A 271 25.24 -40.72 34.94
C ILE A 271 25.14 -40.61 33.42
N ASP A 272 24.86 -41.72 32.75
CA ASP A 272 24.72 -41.75 31.28
C ASP A 272 23.57 -40.85 30.78
N VAL A 273 23.78 -40.17 29.66
CA VAL A 273 22.73 -39.36 29.00
C VAL A 273 21.84 -40.25 28.15
N ALA A 274 20.56 -39.89 28.02
CA ALA A 274 19.59 -40.71 27.30
C ALA A 274 18.79 -39.93 26.25
N THR A 275 18.21 -40.69 25.32
CA THR A 275 17.01 -40.31 24.56
C THR A 275 15.91 -41.25 25.03
N ILE A 276 14.84 -40.68 25.58
CA ILE A 276 13.66 -41.35 26.09
C ILE A 276 12.52 -40.83 25.21
N SER A 277 11.92 -41.72 24.42
CA SER A 277 10.92 -41.35 23.42
C SER A 277 9.60 -41.98 23.78
N GLU A 278 8.56 -41.16 23.92
CA GLU A 278 7.19 -41.64 24.19
C GLU A 278 7.07 -42.52 25.42
N ASP A 279 7.73 -42.10 26.52
CA ASP A 279 7.84 -42.92 27.72
C ASP A 279 7.92 -42.07 29.00
N ASP A 280 7.19 -42.51 30.02
CA ASP A 280 6.96 -41.73 31.23
C ASP A 280 8.17 -41.75 32.16
N ASP A 281 8.83 -42.91 32.34
CA ASP A 281 9.88 -43.09 33.37
C ASP A 281 11.20 -43.63 32.83
N GLY A 282 11.35 -43.76 31.50
CA GLY A 282 12.57 -44.25 30.89
C GLY A 282 12.80 -45.73 31.18
N THR A 283 13.99 -46.04 31.68
CA THR A 283 14.39 -47.41 32.02
C THR A 283 14.94 -47.44 33.44
N PRO A 284 14.05 -47.63 34.44
CA PRO A 284 14.46 -47.81 35.82
C PRO A 284 15.54 -48.89 35.97
N ALA A 285 16.38 -48.74 37.00
CA ALA A 285 17.58 -49.56 37.23
C ALA A 285 18.68 -49.46 36.14
N SER A 286 18.61 -48.48 35.26
CA SER A 286 19.70 -48.08 34.35
C SER A 286 20.05 -46.60 34.54
N GLU A 287 21.27 -46.20 34.21
CA GLU A 287 21.65 -44.78 34.26
C GLU A 287 21.05 -44.02 33.09
N GLN A 288 20.31 -42.96 33.39
CA GLN A 288 19.76 -42.05 32.39
C GLN A 288 19.70 -40.64 32.96
N PHE A 289 20.04 -39.66 32.14
CA PHE A 289 19.82 -38.24 32.39
C PHE A 289 19.31 -37.58 31.11
N ALA A 290 18.17 -36.92 31.19
CA ALA A 290 17.51 -36.28 30.05
C ALA A 290 16.71 -35.03 30.46
N LEU A 291 16.35 -34.19 29.48
CA LEU A 291 15.45 -33.04 29.70
C LEU A 291 14.34 -33.00 28.64
N GLY A 292 13.21 -32.38 28.99
CA GLY A 292 12.07 -32.13 28.12
C GLY A 292 11.53 -30.71 28.32
N LEU A 293 10.81 -30.19 27.34
CA LEU A 293 10.24 -28.86 27.31
C LEU A 293 8.74 -28.92 26.96
N ASP A 294 8.01 -27.98 27.52
CA ASP A 294 6.63 -27.65 27.19
C ASP A 294 6.53 -26.15 26.88
N ASP A 295 5.69 -25.76 25.91
CA ASP A 295 5.54 -24.36 25.48
C ASP A 295 4.44 -23.59 26.22
N ASN A 296 3.83 -24.20 27.23
CA ASN A 296 2.74 -23.69 28.02
C ASN A 296 1.53 -23.21 27.19
N GLY A 297 1.24 -23.91 26.09
CA GLY A 297 0.18 -23.54 25.16
C GLY A 297 0.55 -22.40 24.22
N GLY A 298 1.85 -22.16 24.04
CA GLY A 298 2.42 -21.32 23.01
C GLY A 298 2.26 -21.92 21.61
N ASN A 299 3.07 -21.40 20.67
CA ASN A 299 3.09 -21.88 19.29
C ASN A 299 4.51 -22.15 18.77
N VAL A 300 5.49 -22.12 19.67
CA VAL A 300 6.87 -22.46 19.35
C VAL A 300 6.98 -23.91 18.89
N THR A 301 7.86 -24.17 17.94
CA THR A 301 8.18 -25.55 17.56
C THR A 301 9.25 -26.09 18.48
N ILE A 302 8.87 -27.02 19.38
CA ILE A 302 9.81 -27.83 20.16
C ILE A 302 10.30 -29.00 19.29
N VAL A 303 11.59 -29.31 19.37
CA VAL A 303 12.17 -30.48 18.70
C VAL A 303 11.59 -31.74 19.34
N SER A 304 11.03 -32.65 18.53
CA SER A 304 10.23 -33.80 19.00
C SER A 304 10.87 -34.64 20.11
N ASP A 305 12.19 -34.82 20.08
CA ASP A 305 12.91 -35.60 21.11
C ASP A 305 12.92 -34.93 22.50
N TYR A 306 12.42 -33.70 22.61
CA TYR A 306 12.30 -32.91 23.83
C TYR A 306 10.85 -32.50 24.12
N ASP A 307 9.86 -32.91 23.32
CA ASP A 307 8.48 -32.43 23.42
C ASP A 307 7.69 -33.20 24.49
N LEU A 308 7.36 -32.52 25.59
CA LEU A 308 6.57 -33.05 26.69
C LEU A 308 5.08 -33.14 26.33
N ALA A 309 4.50 -32.08 25.76
CA ALA A 309 3.07 -31.96 25.49
C ALA A 309 2.56 -33.05 24.53
N THR A 310 3.29 -33.29 23.44
CA THR A 310 2.81 -34.15 22.36
C THR A 310 3.25 -35.59 22.55
N THR A 311 4.50 -35.78 22.98
CA THR A 311 5.13 -37.11 22.98
C THR A 311 5.59 -37.56 24.34
N ASN A 312 5.64 -36.72 25.36
CA ASN A 312 6.34 -37.00 26.61
C ASN A 312 7.75 -37.55 26.38
N SER A 313 8.55 -36.82 25.57
CA SER A 313 9.92 -37.22 25.24
C SER A 313 10.96 -36.40 26.00
N TYR A 314 12.07 -37.06 26.34
CA TYR A 314 13.22 -36.43 26.97
C TYR A 314 14.50 -36.79 26.21
N LYS A 315 15.41 -35.82 26.08
CA LYS A 315 16.73 -36.08 25.51
C LYS A 315 17.79 -35.20 26.16
N PHE A 316 19.02 -35.71 26.22
CA PHE A 316 20.18 -34.87 26.53
C PHE A 316 21.39 -35.21 25.68
N VAL A 317 22.08 -34.18 25.21
CA VAL A 317 23.32 -34.29 24.45
C VAL A 317 24.42 -33.59 25.24
N ALA A 318 25.29 -34.37 25.87
CA ALA A 318 26.34 -33.82 26.71
C ALA A 318 27.35 -32.98 25.92
N SER A 319 27.73 -31.84 26.52
CA SER A 319 28.82 -30.96 26.10
C SER A 319 28.74 -30.48 24.65
N THR A 320 27.52 -30.39 24.10
CA THR A 320 27.25 -29.97 22.74
C THR A 320 26.13 -28.96 22.73
N THR A 321 26.34 -27.81 22.09
CA THR A 321 25.26 -26.82 21.91
C THR A 321 24.16 -27.41 21.03
N THR A 322 22.97 -27.55 21.60
CA THR A 322 21.85 -28.24 20.96
C THR A 322 20.62 -27.34 20.93
N THR A 323 20.00 -27.18 19.76
CA THR A 323 18.73 -26.48 19.60
C THR A 323 17.58 -27.37 20.06
N VAL A 324 16.69 -26.82 20.87
CA VAL A 324 15.53 -27.54 21.41
C VAL A 324 14.20 -26.92 21.02
N ALA A 325 14.18 -25.62 20.71
CA ALA A 325 12.97 -24.93 20.31
C ALA A 325 13.29 -23.79 19.34
N SER A 326 12.36 -23.50 18.44
CA SER A 326 12.46 -22.39 17.51
C SER A 326 11.10 -21.87 17.08
N GLU A 327 11.04 -20.58 16.79
CA GLU A 327 9.88 -19.92 16.20
C GLU A 327 10.34 -19.13 14.96
N THR A 328 9.45 -19.00 13.99
CA THR A 328 9.67 -18.34 12.70
C THR A 328 9.06 -16.94 12.63
N ALA A 329 8.32 -16.52 13.65
CA ALA A 329 7.66 -15.22 13.77
C ALA A 329 8.10 -14.44 15.03
N PRO A 330 7.97 -13.11 15.06
CA PRO A 330 8.16 -12.33 16.28
C PRO A 330 7.12 -12.72 17.33
N THR A 331 7.48 -12.61 18.61
CA THR A 331 6.60 -12.96 19.73
C THR A 331 6.60 -11.90 20.82
N ALA A 332 5.42 -11.68 21.41
CA ALA A 332 5.25 -10.70 22.48
C ALA A 332 5.78 -11.22 23.81
N ILE A 333 5.34 -12.42 24.23
CA ILE A 333 5.84 -13.19 25.39
C ILE A 333 5.51 -14.65 25.13
N GLU A 334 6.49 -15.53 25.30
CA GLU A 334 6.33 -16.99 25.38
C GLU A 334 7.03 -17.53 26.63
N THR A 335 6.48 -18.61 27.19
CA THR A 335 6.93 -19.24 28.43
C THR A 335 7.16 -20.72 28.22
N PHE A 336 8.25 -21.27 28.76
CA PHE A 336 8.64 -22.65 28.57
C PHE A 336 8.84 -23.33 29.91
N ASP A 337 8.16 -24.43 30.16
CA ASP A 337 8.45 -25.28 31.31
C ASP A 337 9.51 -26.30 30.92
N VAL A 338 10.52 -26.48 31.78
CA VAL A 338 11.61 -27.42 31.53
C VAL A 338 11.64 -28.50 32.60
N GLN A 339 11.47 -29.75 32.20
CA GLN A 339 11.61 -30.90 33.07
C GLN A 339 12.95 -31.59 32.88
N TYR A 340 13.42 -32.23 33.93
CA TYR A 340 14.62 -33.07 33.92
C TYR A 340 14.29 -34.40 34.56
N ILE A 341 14.76 -35.49 33.95
CA ILE A 341 14.56 -36.86 34.43
C ILE A 341 15.91 -37.52 34.67
N ALA A 342 16.01 -38.29 35.76
CA ALA A 342 17.16 -39.11 36.07
C ALA A 342 16.75 -40.51 36.55
N ASN A 343 17.43 -41.53 36.05
CA ASN A 343 17.43 -42.90 36.56
C ASN A 343 18.86 -43.31 36.95
N ILE A 344 18.99 -44.22 37.90
CA ILE A 344 20.28 -44.84 38.27
C ILE A 344 20.16 -46.36 38.29
N SER A 345 21.30 -47.04 38.20
CA SER A 345 21.39 -48.48 38.42
C SER A 345 21.66 -48.82 39.88
N THR A 346 21.52 -50.10 40.23
CA THR A 346 21.90 -50.60 41.57
C THR A 346 23.42 -50.60 41.81
N VAL A 347 24.22 -50.38 40.78
CA VAL A 347 25.69 -50.35 40.83
C VAL A 347 26.27 -48.96 40.58
N THR A 348 25.44 -47.96 40.30
CA THR A 348 25.85 -46.55 40.16
C THR A 348 26.58 -46.11 41.43
N GLU A 349 27.76 -45.54 41.26
CA GLU A 349 28.63 -45.22 42.38
C GLU A 349 28.01 -44.18 43.30
N ALA A 350 28.17 -44.37 44.62
CA ALA A 350 27.68 -43.41 45.60
C ALA A 350 28.45 -42.08 45.50
N GLY A 351 27.71 -40.97 45.46
CA GLY A 351 28.28 -39.63 45.38
C GLY A 351 27.21 -38.54 45.29
N SER A 352 27.65 -37.28 45.36
CA SER A 352 26.82 -36.12 45.03
C SER A 352 27.04 -35.80 43.56
N TYR A 353 26.00 -36.01 42.73
CA TYR A 353 26.05 -35.76 41.30
C TYR A 353 25.47 -34.38 40.98
N SER A 354 26.19 -33.59 40.19
CA SER A 354 25.72 -32.27 39.74
C SER A 354 26.20 -31.95 38.34
N THR A 355 25.50 -31.03 37.67
CA THR A 355 25.89 -30.43 36.39
C THR A 355 25.31 -29.03 36.26
N ASP A 356 25.90 -28.21 35.39
CA ASP A 356 25.40 -26.89 35.01
C ASP A 356 24.94 -26.94 33.55
N ILE A 357 23.77 -26.36 33.28
CA ILE A 357 23.19 -26.25 31.93
C ILE A 357 23.04 -24.77 31.60
N THR A 358 23.68 -24.34 30.52
CA THR A 358 23.58 -22.96 30.01
C THR A 358 22.51 -22.90 28.93
N TRP A 359 21.52 -22.03 29.12
CA TRP A 359 20.47 -21.72 28.15
C TRP A 359 20.77 -20.45 27.36
N ILE A 360 20.52 -20.46 26.06
CA ILE A 360 20.78 -19.33 25.16
C ILE A 360 19.58 -19.13 24.24
N ALA A 361 19.02 -17.91 24.25
CA ALA A 361 18.04 -17.45 23.28
C ALA A 361 18.68 -16.54 22.23
N THR A 362 18.39 -16.78 20.95
CA THR A 362 18.90 -16.00 19.82
C THR A 362 17.75 -15.48 18.97
N GLY A 363 17.62 -14.16 18.81
CA GLY A 363 16.66 -13.53 17.90
C GLY A 363 17.19 -13.47 16.48
N ASN A 364 16.36 -13.83 15.50
CA ASN A 364 16.71 -13.92 14.08
C ASN A 364 16.18 -12.69 13.31
N PHE A 365 16.93 -11.59 13.35
CA PHE A 365 16.59 -10.30 12.72
C PHE A 365 16.88 -10.25 11.23
#